data_AF-A0A9Q0ZTP9-F1
#
_entry.id   AF-A0A9Q0ZTP9-F1
#
_cell.length_a   1.000
_cell.length_b   1.000
_cell.length_c   1.000
_cell.angle_alpha   90.00
_cell.angle_beta   90.00
_cell.angle_gamma   90.00
#
_symmetry.space_group_name_H-M   'P 1'
#
loop_
_entity.id
_entity.type
_entity.pdbx_description
1 polymer ?
#
loop_
_entity_poly.entity_id
_entity_poly.type
_entity_poly.pdbx_seq_one_letter_code
_entity_poly.pdbx_strand_id
1 'polypeptide(L)'
;MGSKPAPFSDIGKRAKDLLTKDYNYDHKFTLSILNSTGMALTATGLKKEEVFFGDINALYKSKNTVVDVKVDTYSNVCTKVTVNDILPSTKAAFSFKIPDHKSGKVSAFSIAQK
;
A
#
# COMPACT_ATOMS: atom_id res chain seq x y z
N MET A 1 6.44 -16.76 25.57
CA MET A 1 6.45 -15.66 24.59
C MET A 1 7.48 -16.01 23.52
N GLY A 2 7.10 -16.80 22.51
CA GLY A 2 8.04 -17.29 21.51
C GLY A 2 8.43 -16.18 20.53
N SER A 3 9.67 -15.69 20.63
CA SER A 3 10.23 -14.77 19.65
C SER A 3 10.42 -15.52 18.33
N LYS A 4 9.50 -15.31 17.39
CA LYS A 4 9.67 -15.78 16.00
C LYS A 4 10.88 -15.03 15.42
N PRO A 5 11.80 -15.70 14.70
CA PRO A 5 12.94 -15.03 14.08
C PRO A 5 12.48 -13.88 13.19
N ALA A 6 13.15 -12.74 13.28
CA ALA A 6 12.87 -11.62 12.41
C ALA A 6 13.06 -12.06 10.95
N PRO A 7 12.16 -11.68 10.02
CA PRO A 7 12.32 -11.97 8.61
C PRO A 7 13.67 -11.47 8.09
N PHE A 8 14.23 -12.13 7.07
CA PHE A 8 15.50 -11.71 6.44
C PHE A 8 15.48 -10.24 5.98
N SER A 9 14.31 -9.69 5.66
CA SER A 9 14.14 -8.27 5.30
C SER A 9 14.48 -7.28 6.43
N ASP A 10 14.52 -7.73 7.69
CA ASP A 10 14.83 -6.87 8.84
C ASP A 10 16.34 -6.87 9.20
N ILE A 11 17.15 -7.73 8.60
CA ILE A 11 18.62 -7.72 8.78
C ILE A 11 19.18 -6.46 8.10
N GLY A 12 19.94 -5.65 8.86
CA GLY A 12 20.53 -4.40 8.37
C GLY A 12 19.57 -3.21 8.27
N LYS A 13 18.26 -3.42 8.51
CA LYS A 13 17.23 -2.37 8.46
C LYS A 13 17.53 -1.21 9.41
N ARG A 14 17.97 -1.49 10.64
CA ARG A 14 18.30 -0.45 11.64
C ARG A 14 19.46 0.45 11.19
N ALA A 15 20.51 -0.12 10.59
CA ALA A 15 21.65 0.66 10.11
C ALA A 15 21.28 1.51 8.89
N LYS A 16 20.50 0.95 7.97
CA LYS A 16 19.98 1.68 6.83
C LYS A 16 19.04 2.82 7.24
N ASP A 17 18.14 2.55 8.19
CA ASP A 17 17.24 3.57 8.74
C ASP A 17 18.04 4.72 9.36
N LEU A 18 19.11 4.47 10.13
CA LEU A 18 19.91 5.58 10.68
C LEU A 18 20.50 6.53 9.62
N LEU A 19 20.78 6.02 8.41
CA LEU A 19 21.41 6.79 7.34
C LEU A 19 20.41 7.49 6.41
N THR A 20 19.22 6.91 6.23
CA THR A 20 18.26 7.39 5.22
C THR A 20 16.89 7.75 5.79
N LYS A 21 16.66 7.56 7.09
CA LYS A 21 15.37 7.85 7.70
C LYS A 21 15.12 9.35 7.61
N ASP A 22 14.05 9.68 6.91
CA ASP A 22 13.55 11.03 6.66
C ASP A 22 14.45 11.91 5.76
N TYR A 23 15.56 11.39 5.23
CA TYR A 23 16.33 12.10 4.21
C TYR A 23 15.66 11.92 2.84
N ASN A 24 14.89 12.93 2.44
CA ASN A 24 14.22 12.95 1.15
C ASN A 24 14.55 14.27 0.44
N TYR A 25 15.35 14.18 -0.64
CA TYR A 25 15.71 15.34 -1.47
C TYR A 25 14.52 15.80 -2.34
N ASP A 26 13.52 14.93 -2.49
CA ASP A 26 12.36 15.16 -3.33
C ASP A 26 11.29 15.96 -2.56
N HIS A 27 10.69 16.96 -3.23
CA HIS A 27 9.58 17.71 -2.64
C HIS A 27 8.33 16.84 -2.68
N LYS A 28 8.00 16.22 -1.54
CA LYS A 28 6.80 15.40 -1.39
C LYS A 28 5.71 16.15 -0.62
N PHE A 29 4.60 16.39 -1.28
CA PHE A 29 3.36 16.85 -0.68
C PHE A 29 2.41 15.66 -0.51
N THR A 30 1.83 15.49 0.68
CA THR A 30 0.84 14.43 0.93
C THR A 30 -0.36 15.04 1.67
N LEU A 31 -1.52 15.00 1.05
CA LEU A 31 -2.80 15.40 1.62
C LEU A 31 -3.59 14.15 1.97
N SER A 32 -3.93 13.95 3.25
CA SER A 32 -4.77 12.83 3.68
C SER A 32 -6.06 13.35 4.31
N ILE A 33 -7.18 12.90 3.77
CA ILE A 33 -8.54 13.17 4.26
C ILE A 33 -9.03 11.87 4.89
N LEU A 34 -9.21 11.88 6.20
CA LEU A 34 -9.75 10.75 6.94
C LEU A 34 -11.21 11.01 7.31
N ASN A 35 -12.08 10.06 7.02
CA ASN A 35 -13.48 10.07 7.42
C ASN A 35 -13.71 9.05 8.55
N SER A 36 -14.55 9.39 9.53
CA SER A 36 -14.93 8.50 10.64
C SER A 36 -15.68 7.24 10.18
N THR A 37 -16.24 7.25 8.97
CA THR A 37 -16.93 6.11 8.34
C THR A 37 -15.98 5.04 7.78
N GLY A 38 -14.66 5.17 7.98
CA GLY A 38 -13.66 4.19 7.57
C GLY A 38 -13.08 4.44 6.18
N MET A 39 -13.51 5.49 5.48
CA MET A 39 -12.89 5.94 4.23
C MET A 39 -11.73 6.90 4.51
N ALA A 40 -10.61 6.68 3.83
CA ALA A 40 -9.44 7.54 3.84
C ALA A 40 -9.03 7.82 2.39
N LEU A 41 -8.80 9.08 2.04
CA LEU A 41 -8.33 9.48 0.73
C LEU A 41 -6.99 10.20 0.90
N THR A 42 -5.96 9.73 0.23
CA THR A 42 -4.61 10.29 0.29
C THR A 42 -4.16 10.67 -1.10
N ALA A 43 -3.91 11.96 -1.33
CA ALA A 43 -3.29 12.46 -2.54
C ALA A 43 -1.83 12.81 -2.24
N THR A 44 -0.91 12.26 -3.00
CA THR A 44 0.53 12.52 -2.88
C THR A 44 1.04 13.11 -4.19
N GLY A 45 1.75 14.22 -4.11
CA GLY A 45 2.54 14.80 -5.19
C GLY A 45 4.01 14.74 -4.81
N LEU A 46 4.82 14.09 -5.64
CA LEU A 46 6.25 13.97 -5.47
C LEU A 46 6.93 14.65 -6.66
N LYS A 47 7.69 15.71 -6.40
CA LYS A 47 8.58 16.30 -7.40
C LYS A 47 9.99 15.75 -7.16
N LYS A 48 10.44 14.94 -8.09
CA LYS A 48 11.79 14.38 -8.12
C LYS A 48 12.51 14.93 -9.34
N GLU A 49 13.53 15.76 -9.11
CA GLU A 49 14.29 16.44 -10.15
C GLU A 49 13.38 17.26 -11.09
N GLU A 50 13.26 16.87 -12.37
CA GLU A 50 12.37 17.48 -13.37
C GLU A 50 11.02 16.75 -13.53
N VAL A 51 10.85 15.58 -12.90
CA VAL A 51 9.65 14.74 -13.08
C VAL A 51 8.70 14.90 -11.91
N PHE A 52 7.44 15.19 -12.23
CA PHE A 52 6.34 15.24 -11.27
C PHE A 52 5.56 13.93 -11.28
N PHE A 53 5.46 13.32 -10.11
CA PHE A 53 4.68 12.12 -9.87
C PHE A 53 3.50 12.48 -8.97
N GLY A 54 2.30 12.17 -9.41
CA GLY A 54 1.09 12.24 -8.58
C GLY A 54 0.54 10.83 -8.35
N ASP A 55 0.18 10.51 -7.12
CA ASP A 55 -0.62 9.34 -6.80
C ASP A 55 -1.80 9.67 -5.89
N ILE A 56 -2.92 9.02 -6.16
CA ILE A 56 -4.14 9.12 -5.36
C ILE A 56 -4.43 7.71 -4.83
N ASN A 57 -4.53 7.58 -3.52
CA ASN A 57 -4.95 6.37 -2.85
C ASN A 57 -6.30 6.59 -2.15
N ALA A 58 -7.25 5.70 -2.38
CA ALA A 58 -8.51 5.62 -1.65
C ALA A 58 -8.55 4.30 -0.88
N LEU A 59 -8.57 4.40 0.44
CA LEU A 59 -8.56 3.28 1.37
C LEU A 59 -9.86 3.25 2.15
N TYR A 60 -10.66 2.22 1.94
CA TYR A 60 -11.87 1.94 2.70
C TYR A 60 -11.64 0.78 3.66
N LYS A 61 -11.76 1.04 4.95
CA LYS A 61 -11.66 0.04 6.02
C LYS A 61 -13.03 -0.15 6.65
N SER A 62 -13.58 -1.32 6.44
CA SER A 62 -14.68 -1.86 7.22
C SER A 62 -14.16 -2.97 8.13
N LYS A 63 -14.93 -3.31 9.16
CA LYS A 63 -14.57 -4.20 10.29
C LYS A 63 -13.63 -5.36 9.91
N ASN A 64 -14.01 -6.11 8.86
CA ASN A 64 -13.28 -7.28 8.38
C ASN A 64 -12.76 -7.12 6.95
N THR A 65 -13.05 -6.01 6.27
CA THR A 65 -12.74 -5.85 4.84
C THR A 65 -12.02 -4.54 4.62
N VAL A 66 -10.88 -4.61 3.93
CA VAL A 66 -10.09 -3.46 3.53
C VAL A 66 -10.03 -3.44 2.01
N VAL A 67 -10.48 -2.34 1.43
CA VAL A 67 -10.37 -2.07 -0.01
C VAL A 67 -9.42 -0.90 -0.18
N ASP A 68 -8.32 -1.11 -0.88
CA ASP A 68 -7.33 -0.09 -1.20
C ASP A 68 -7.30 0.07 -2.72
N VAL A 69 -7.48 1.29 -3.20
CA VAL A 69 -7.45 1.64 -4.62
C VAL A 69 -6.43 2.74 -4.80
N LYS A 70 -5.35 2.42 -5.50
CA LYS A 70 -4.28 3.35 -5.81
C LYS A 70 -4.24 3.64 -7.31
N VAL A 71 -4.15 4.91 -7.66
CA VAL A 71 -4.01 5.40 -9.03
C VAL A 71 -2.77 6.28 -9.12
N ASP A 72 -1.84 5.90 -9.99
CA ASP A 72 -0.61 6.65 -10.25
C ASP A 72 -0.70 7.43 -11.56
N THR A 73 0.11 8.48 -11.70
CA THR A 73 0.21 9.32 -12.91
C THR A 73 0.58 8.53 -14.18
N TYR A 74 1.21 7.37 -14.05
CA TYR A 74 1.49 6.46 -15.16
C TYR A 74 0.29 5.59 -15.59
N SER A 75 -0.94 6.03 -15.36
CA SER A 75 -2.17 5.29 -15.66
C SER A 75 -2.22 3.89 -15.03
N ASN A 76 -1.47 3.67 -13.95
CA ASN A 76 -1.48 2.41 -13.22
C ASN A 76 -2.58 2.48 -12.17
N VAL A 77 -3.57 1.60 -12.29
CA VAL A 77 -4.62 1.43 -11.29
C VAL A 77 -4.36 0.11 -10.56
N CYS A 78 -4.13 0.18 -9.26
CA CYS A 78 -3.96 -0.97 -8.39
C CYS A 78 -5.12 -1.04 -7.40
N THR A 79 -5.90 -2.11 -7.47
CA THR A 79 -7.00 -2.37 -6.54
C THR A 79 -6.65 -3.60 -5.72
N LYS A 80 -6.54 -3.41 -4.41
CA LYS A 80 -6.29 -4.47 -3.45
C LYS A 80 -7.47 -4.63 -2.52
N VAL A 81 -8.07 -5.81 -2.51
CA VAL A 81 -9.15 -6.18 -1.60
C VAL A 81 -8.61 -7.20 -0.62
N THR A 82 -8.63 -6.87 0.66
CA THR A 82 -8.22 -7.75 1.74
C THR A 82 -9.42 -8.06 2.61
N VAL A 83 -9.73 -9.34 2.77
CA VAL A 83 -10.76 -9.81 3.69
C VAL A 83 -10.06 -10.54 4.83
N ASN A 84 -10.20 -10.00 6.02
CA ASN A 84 -9.72 -10.57 7.25
C ASN A 84 -10.79 -11.47 7.87
N ASP A 85 -10.37 -12.60 8.41
CA ASP A 85 -11.20 -13.57 9.12
C ASP A 85 -12.31 -14.19 8.24
N ILE A 86 -11.97 -14.64 7.02
CA ILE A 86 -12.86 -15.52 6.24
C ILE A 86 -13.12 -16.84 7.00
N LEU A 87 -12.09 -17.32 7.69
CA LEU A 87 -12.10 -18.39 8.68
C LEU A 87 -11.33 -17.89 9.92
N PRO A 88 -11.49 -18.53 11.10
CA PRO A 88 -10.75 -18.15 12.29
C PRO A 88 -9.25 -18.05 11.98
N SER A 89 -8.65 -16.89 12.24
CA SER A 89 -7.22 -16.65 12.02
C SER A 89 -6.76 -16.69 10.55
N THR A 90 -7.64 -16.52 9.55
CA THR A 90 -7.23 -16.54 8.13
C THR A 90 -7.49 -15.20 7.45
N LYS A 91 -6.50 -14.70 6.72
CA LYS A 91 -6.60 -13.49 5.88
C LYS A 91 -6.47 -13.88 4.41
N ALA A 92 -7.36 -13.37 3.58
CA ALA A 92 -7.23 -13.45 2.13
C ALA A 92 -7.04 -12.05 1.55
N ALA A 93 -6.11 -11.91 0.63
CA ALA A 93 -5.89 -10.69 -0.13
C ALA A 93 -5.88 -10.99 -1.62
N PHE A 94 -6.60 -10.16 -2.36
CA PHE A 94 -6.66 -10.14 -3.81
C PHE A 94 -6.10 -8.80 -4.28
N SER A 95 -5.13 -8.82 -5.19
CA SER A 95 -4.53 -7.62 -5.76
C SER A 95 -4.60 -7.65 -7.27
N PHE A 96 -5.33 -6.69 -7.83
CA PHE A 96 -5.50 -6.48 -9.26
C PHE A 96 -4.72 -5.24 -9.66
N LYS A 97 -3.82 -5.37 -10.63
CA LYS A 97 -3.07 -4.24 -11.17
C LYS A 97 -3.40 -4.12 -12.66
N ILE A 98 -3.91 -2.96 -13.05
CA ILE A 98 -4.26 -2.61 -14.41
C ILE A 98 -3.25 -1.55 -14.84
N PRO A 99 -2.18 -1.94 -15.56
CA PRO A 99 -1.15 -1.01 -16.00
C PRO A 99 -1.51 -0.26 -17.30
N ASP A 100 -2.56 -0.66 -18.04
CA ASP A 100 -3.05 -0.01 -19.28
C ASP A 100 -4.52 -0.38 -19.53
N HIS A 101 -5.29 0.49 -20.20
CA HIS A 101 -6.72 0.36 -20.52
C HIS A 101 -7.10 -0.92 -21.29
N LYS A 102 -6.12 -1.65 -21.84
CA LYS A 102 -6.32 -2.92 -22.54
C LYS A 102 -5.89 -4.17 -21.76
N SER A 103 -5.29 -4.03 -20.56
CA SER A 103 -4.70 -5.16 -19.85
C SER A 103 -5.14 -5.25 -18.39
N GLY A 104 -5.96 -6.26 -18.09
CA GLY A 104 -6.21 -6.68 -16.71
C GLY A 104 -5.19 -7.73 -16.29
N LYS A 105 -4.21 -7.38 -15.45
CA LYS A 105 -3.26 -8.35 -14.89
C LYS A 105 -3.58 -8.61 -13.41
N VAL A 106 -4.01 -9.83 -13.11
CA VAL A 106 -4.13 -10.27 -11.72
C VAL A 106 -2.73 -10.48 -11.18
N SER A 107 -2.34 -9.71 -10.16
CA SER A 107 -0.95 -9.64 -9.71
C SER A 107 -0.65 -10.64 -8.59
N ALA A 108 -1.61 -10.85 -7.68
CA ALA A 108 -1.41 -11.77 -6.56
C ALA A 108 -2.75 -12.18 -5.94
N PHE A 109 -2.87 -13.46 -5.63
CA PHE A 109 -3.84 -14.00 -4.70
C PHE A 109 -3.06 -14.68 -3.56
N SER A 110 -3.35 -14.28 -2.33
CA SER A 110 -2.68 -14.84 -1.16
C SER A 110 -3.68 -15.12 -0.05
N ILE A 111 -3.69 -16.36 0.44
CA ILE A 111 -4.35 -16.76 1.68
C ILE A 111 -3.24 -17.06 2.69
N ALA A 112 -3.29 -16.42 3.85
CA ALA A 112 -2.35 -16.66 4.94
C ALA A 112 -3.10 -16.87 6.25
N GLN A 113 -2.62 -17.82 7.06
CA GLN A 113 -3.02 -17.90 8.46
C GLN A 113 -2.21 -16.89 9.28
N LYS A 114 -2.90 -16.19 10.18
CA LYS A 114 -2.40 -15.10 11.02
C LYS A 114 -1.41 -15.60 12.06
#